data_AF-A0A7Y6Y3V7-F1
#
_entry.id   AF-A0A7Y6Y3V7-F1
#
_cell.length_a   1.000
_cell.length_b   1.000
_cell.length_c   1.000
_cell.angle_alpha   90.00
_cell.angle_beta   90.00
_cell.angle_gamma   90.00
#
_symmetry.space_group_name_H-M   'P 1'
#
loop_
_entity.id
_entity.type
_entity.pdbx_description
1 polymer ?
#
loop_
_entity_poly.entity_id
_entity_poly.type
_entity_poly.pdbx_seq_one_letter_code
_entity_poly.pdbx_strand_id
1 'polypeptide(L)'
;MKQFKYTLLFLIINFGGLAIGNWLMNNGPRAEWYLSLEKAPWTPPGFVFGIAWTTIMICFSIYLGKLFLENDIQKNRLIFAFQFLLNVSWNYIFFNKHWVVFGLIVLVVLTSLLFVYFFKLSKPVKNYKYLLLPYMIWLCIATSLNLYVLIHN
;
A
#
# COMPACT_ATOMS: atom_id res chain seq x y z
N MET A 1 -5.45 25.50 8.31
CA MET A 1 -6.67 24.85 8.85
C MET A 1 -7.31 23.84 7.89
N LYS A 2 -7.56 24.17 6.61
CA LYS A 2 -8.20 23.23 5.65
C LYS A 2 -7.37 21.98 5.34
N GLN A 3 -6.05 22.13 5.12
CA GLN A 3 -5.14 21.01 4.86
C GLN A 3 -5.14 19.95 5.98
N PHE A 4 -5.10 20.39 7.24
CA PHE A 4 -5.07 19.51 8.39
C PHE A 4 -6.33 18.62 8.48
N LYS A 5 -7.51 19.18 8.16
CA LYS A 5 -8.77 18.42 8.13
C LYS A 5 -8.75 17.31 7.07
N TYR A 6 -8.27 17.60 5.85
CA TYR A 6 -8.14 16.58 4.80
C TYR A 6 -7.10 15.52 5.17
N THR A 7 -5.94 15.91 5.67
CA THR A 7 -4.93 14.96 6.14
C THR A 7 -5.48 14.04 7.24
N LEU A 8 -6.23 14.58 8.21
CA LEU A 8 -6.83 13.78 9.28
C LEU A 8 -7.88 12.79 8.72
N LEU A 9 -8.70 13.24 7.78
CA LEU A 9 -9.71 12.40 7.13
C LEU A 9 -9.05 11.24 6.35
N PHE A 10 -8.02 11.53 5.54
CA PHE A 10 -7.29 10.49 4.83
C PHE A 10 -6.52 9.57 5.79
N LEU A 11 -6.03 10.09 6.91
CA LEU A 11 -5.36 9.28 7.92
C LEU A 11 -6.32 8.27 8.53
N ILE A 12 -7.53 8.68 8.90
CA ILE A 12 -8.57 7.79 9.41
C ILE A 12 -8.94 6.72 8.36
N ILE A 13 -9.11 7.11 7.09
CA ILE A 13 -9.44 6.16 6.01
C ILE A 13 -8.32 5.16 5.78
N ASN A 14 -7.07 5.63 5.68
CA ASN A 14 -5.89 4.82 5.43
C ASN A 14 -5.63 3.83 6.58
N PHE A 15 -5.69 4.30 7.83
CA PHE A 15 -5.56 3.43 9.01
C PHE A 15 -6.74 2.46 9.13
N GLY A 16 -7.96 2.90 8.79
CA GLY A 16 -9.13 2.02 8.72
C GLY A 16 -8.95 0.90 7.71
N GLY A 17 -8.46 1.20 6.50
CA GLY A 17 -8.14 0.20 5.49
C GLY A 17 -7.04 -0.76 5.91
N LEU A 18 -6.01 -0.25 6.58
CA LEU A 18 -4.94 -1.07 7.14
C LEU A 18 -5.47 -2.01 8.23
N ALA A 19 -6.35 -1.52 9.11
CA ALA A 19 -7.00 -2.35 10.13
C ALA A 19 -7.89 -3.43 9.50
N ILE A 20 -8.67 -3.07 8.47
CA ILE A 20 -9.49 -4.02 7.71
C ILE A 20 -8.62 -5.04 6.99
N GLY A 21 -7.54 -4.61 6.33
CA GLY A 21 -6.58 -5.51 5.66
C GLY A 21 -5.92 -6.49 6.62
N ASN A 22 -5.54 -6.01 7.81
CA ASN A 22 -4.98 -6.85 8.88
C ASN A 22 -6.03 -7.85 9.42
N TRP A 23 -7.27 -7.41 9.61
CA TRP A 23 -8.36 -8.29 10.03
C TRP A 23 -8.67 -9.37 8.98
N LEU A 24 -8.72 -8.99 7.69
CA LEU A 24 -8.90 -9.90 6.55
C LEU A 24 -7.73 -10.88 6.39
N MET A 25 -6.56 -10.54 6.93
CA MET A 25 -5.36 -11.37 6.92
C MET A 25 -5.48 -12.62 7.80
N ASN A 26 -6.45 -12.70 8.73
CA ASN A 26 -6.81 -13.88 9.54
C ASN A 26 -5.61 -14.77 9.93
N ASN A 27 -4.74 -14.27 10.81
CA ASN A 27 -3.43 -14.82 11.24
C ASN A 27 -2.22 -14.56 10.33
N GLY A 28 -2.37 -13.97 9.15
CA GLY A 28 -1.29 -13.30 8.40
C GLY A 28 0.03 -14.09 8.33
N PRO A 29 1.18 -13.55 8.81
CA PRO A 29 2.47 -14.23 8.78
C PRO A 29 2.59 -15.43 9.74
N ARG A 30 1.57 -15.69 10.57
CA ARG A 30 1.48 -16.81 11.51
C ARG A 30 0.56 -17.92 11.02
N ALA A 31 -0.08 -17.76 9.85
CA ALA A 31 -0.79 -18.85 9.23
C ALA A 31 0.21 -19.99 8.93
N GLU A 32 -0.16 -21.24 9.22
CA GLU A 32 0.70 -22.41 8.96
C GLU A 32 1.18 -22.45 7.51
N TRP A 33 0.32 -22.03 6.57
CA TRP A 33 0.68 -21.89 5.16
C TRP A 33 1.84 -20.91 4.94
N TYR A 34 1.84 -19.73 5.57
CA TYR A 34 2.95 -18.78 5.42
C TYR A 34 4.22 -19.23 6.15
N LEU A 35 4.08 -20.09 7.17
CA LEU A 35 5.21 -20.70 7.85
C LEU A 35 5.83 -21.85 7.04
N SER A 36 5.03 -22.58 6.25
CA SER A 36 5.48 -23.68 5.40
C SER A 36 6.08 -23.25 4.06
N LEU A 37 5.85 -22.00 3.62
CA LEU A 37 6.43 -21.47 2.39
C LEU A 37 7.94 -21.18 2.51
N GLU A 38 8.68 -21.48 1.44
CA GLU A 38 10.04 -20.99 1.26
C GLU A 38 10.05 -19.47 1.06
N LYS A 39 10.47 -18.75 2.11
CA LYS A 39 10.54 -17.28 2.13
C LYS A 39 11.92 -16.81 1.70
N ALA A 40 11.96 -15.64 1.07
CA ALA A 40 13.22 -15.01 0.70
C ALA A 40 14.06 -14.70 1.96
N PRO A 41 15.40 -14.82 1.88
CA PRO A 41 16.28 -14.55 3.03
C PRO A 41 16.25 -13.08 3.48
N TRP A 42 15.78 -12.16 2.64
CA TRP A 42 15.59 -10.74 2.96
C TRP A 42 14.18 -10.40 3.46
N THR A 43 13.34 -11.39 3.81
CA THR A 43 12.00 -11.14 4.35
C THR A 43 12.11 -10.43 5.72
N PRO A 44 11.60 -9.20 5.87
CA PRO A 44 11.68 -8.49 7.15
C PRO A 44 10.90 -9.23 8.25
N PRO A 45 11.25 -9.03 9.54
CA PRO A 45 10.41 -9.49 10.63
C PRO A 45 9.02 -8.83 10.56
N GLY A 46 7.97 -9.52 11.01
CA GLY A 46 6.58 -9.04 10.96
C GLY A 46 6.37 -7.65 11.56
N PHE A 47 7.14 -7.26 12.58
CA PHE A 47 7.07 -5.92 13.17
C PHE A 47 7.55 -4.82 12.21
N VAL A 48 8.54 -5.11 11.36
CA VAL A 48 9.03 -4.16 10.34
C VAL A 48 7.94 -3.88 9.30
N PHE A 49 7.11 -4.87 8.96
CA PHE A 49 5.94 -4.65 8.11
C PHE A 49 4.98 -3.64 8.75
N GLY A 50 4.69 -3.78 10.04
CA GLY A 50 3.84 -2.86 10.78
C GLY A 50 4.38 -1.42 10.80
N ILE A 51 5.67 -1.26 11.08
CA ILE A 51 6.32 0.07 11.07
C ILE A 51 6.28 0.68 9.68
N ALA A 52 6.70 -0.07 8.65
CA ALA A 52 6.76 0.43 7.29
C ALA A 52 5.39 0.91 6.80
N TRP A 53 4.34 0.11 7.00
CA TRP A 53 2.99 0.51 6.65
C TRP A 53 2.51 1.73 7.45
N THR A 54 2.82 1.82 8.74
CA THR A 54 2.47 2.99 9.57
C THR A 54 3.11 4.26 9.02
N THR A 55 4.41 4.22 8.71
CA THR A 55 5.13 5.34 8.09
C THR A 55 4.53 5.73 6.74
N ILE A 56 4.22 4.73 5.90
CA ILE A 56 3.58 4.95 4.60
C ILE A 56 2.23 5.63 4.75
N MET A 57 1.37 5.18 5.67
CA MET A 57 0.04 5.75 5.86
C MET A 57 0.11 7.21 6.32
N ILE A 58 1.07 7.56 7.18
CA ILE A 58 1.29 8.95 7.60
C ILE A 58 1.76 9.80 6.41
N CYS A 59 2.83 9.38 5.73
CA CYS A 59 3.38 10.10 4.58
C CYS A 59 2.34 10.27 3.45
N PHE A 60 1.60 9.21 3.15
CA PHE A 60 0.59 9.18 2.11
C PHE A 60 -0.63 10.05 2.44
N SER A 61 -1.07 10.08 3.71
CA SER A 61 -2.17 10.94 4.15
C SER A 61 -1.81 12.42 4.11
N ILE A 62 -0.56 12.77 4.45
CA ILE A 62 -0.06 14.15 4.30
C ILE A 62 -0.03 14.55 2.82
N TYR A 63 0.48 13.67 1.95
CA TYR A 63 0.49 13.88 0.51
C TYR A 63 -0.93 14.10 -0.05
N LEU A 64 -1.87 13.21 0.27
CA LEU A 64 -3.26 13.30 -0.18
C LEU A 64 -3.94 14.57 0.32
N GLY A 65 -3.75 14.94 1.59
CA GLY A 65 -4.32 16.16 2.14
C GLY A 65 -3.87 17.43 1.40
N LYS A 66 -2.64 17.43 0.86
CA LYS A 66 -2.13 18.53 0.04
C LYS A 66 -2.61 18.44 -1.42
N LEU A 67 -2.59 17.25 -2.02
CA LEU A 67 -3.08 17.01 -3.38
C LEU A 67 -4.56 17.41 -3.53
N PHE A 68 -5.39 17.04 -2.55
CA PHE A 68 -6.81 17.39 -2.52
C PHE A 68 -7.07 18.87 -2.22
N LEU A 69 -6.16 19.54 -1.54
CA LEU A 69 -6.30 20.98 -1.32
C LEU A 69 -6.06 21.76 -2.62
N GLU A 70 -5.10 21.32 -3.44
CA GLU A 70 -4.69 22.01 -4.68
C GLU A 70 -5.45 21.55 -5.92
N ASN A 71 -5.88 20.28 -5.98
CA ASN A 71 -6.55 19.68 -7.13
C ASN A 71 -7.58 18.62 -6.70
N ASP A 72 -8.66 19.06 -6.06
CA ASP A 72 -9.83 18.24 -5.73
C ASP A 72 -10.67 17.95 -6.99
N ILE A 73 -10.17 17.07 -7.85
CA ILE A 73 -10.86 16.62 -9.06
C ILE A 73 -11.45 15.23 -8.77
N GLN A 74 -12.70 14.98 -9.20
CA GLN A 74 -13.37 13.67 -9.05
C GLN A 74 -12.50 12.51 -9.54
N LYS A 75 -11.72 12.72 -10.60
CA LYS A 75 -10.77 11.74 -11.13
C LYS A 75 -9.71 11.30 -10.10
N ASN A 76 -9.17 12.24 -9.31
CA ASN A 76 -8.17 11.93 -8.28
C ASN A 76 -8.78 11.13 -7.13
N ARG A 77 -10.05 11.37 -6.77
CA ARG A 77 -10.80 10.55 -5.79
C ARG A 77 -10.98 9.12 -6.25
N LEU A 78 -11.37 8.95 -7.50
CA LEU A 78 -11.68 7.64 -8.06
C LEU A 78 -10.41 6.79 -8.16
N ILE A 79 -9.29 7.39 -8.60
CA ILE A 79 -7.98 6.72 -8.63
C ILE A 79 -7.51 6.38 -7.20
N PHE A 80 -7.71 7.28 -6.23
CA PHE A 80 -7.35 7.02 -4.82
C PHE A 80 -8.18 5.88 -4.24
N ALA A 81 -9.50 5.89 -4.45
CA ALA A 81 -10.39 4.83 -4.00
C ALA A 81 -10.00 3.48 -4.61
N PHE A 82 -9.66 3.46 -5.90
CA PHE A 82 -9.21 2.26 -6.60
C PHE A 82 -7.87 1.75 -6.04
N GLN A 83 -6.90 2.63 -5.81
CA GLN A 83 -5.62 2.27 -5.20
C GLN A 83 -5.79 1.72 -3.77
N PHE A 84 -6.62 2.36 -2.96
CA PHE A 84 -6.93 1.93 -1.61
C PHE A 84 -7.60 0.55 -1.60
N LEU A 85 -8.56 0.34 -2.49
CA LEU A 85 -9.26 -0.93 -2.63
C LEU A 85 -8.30 -2.04 -3.07
N LEU A 86 -7.42 -1.79 -4.05
CA LEU A 86 -6.36 -2.73 -4.44
C LEU A 86 -5.43 -3.06 -3.28
N ASN A 87 -5.04 -2.08 -2.47
CA ASN A 87 -4.16 -2.29 -1.32
C ASN A 87 -4.80 -3.22 -0.27
N VAL A 88 -6.08 -2.98 0.06
CA VAL A 88 -6.82 -3.83 1.01
C VAL A 88 -7.08 -5.22 0.42
N SER A 89 -7.50 -5.28 -0.85
CA SER A 89 -7.76 -6.53 -1.56
C SER A 89 -6.52 -7.41 -1.70
N TRP A 90 -5.32 -6.82 -1.81
CA TRP A 90 -4.08 -7.58 -1.85
C TRP A 90 -3.91 -8.47 -0.62
N ASN A 91 -4.12 -7.92 0.58
CA ASN A 91 -4.01 -8.67 1.83
C ASN A 91 -4.98 -9.87 1.85
N TYR A 92 -6.20 -9.67 1.37
CA TYR A 92 -7.20 -10.75 1.25
C TYR A 92 -6.79 -11.81 0.21
N ILE A 93 -6.39 -11.40 -1.00
CA ILE A 93 -6.04 -12.33 -2.08
C ILE A 93 -4.81 -13.17 -1.70
N PHE A 94 -3.81 -12.54 -1.10
CA PHE A 94 -2.56 -13.21 -0.75
C PHE A 94 -2.72 -14.12 0.47
N PHE A 95 -3.27 -13.62 1.58
CA PHE A 95 -3.33 -14.38 2.83
C PHE A 95 -4.58 -15.24 2.99
N ASN A 96 -5.74 -14.84 2.43
CA ASN A 96 -6.97 -15.62 2.58
C ASN A 96 -7.14 -16.64 1.45
N LYS A 97 -6.89 -16.22 0.20
CA LYS A 97 -7.05 -17.08 -0.98
C LYS A 97 -5.80 -17.85 -1.37
N HIS A 98 -4.63 -17.53 -0.79
CA HIS A 98 -3.33 -18.12 -1.11
C HIS A 98 -2.97 -17.99 -2.61
N TRP A 99 -3.56 -17.02 -3.31
CA TRP A 99 -3.37 -16.83 -4.75
C TRP A 99 -2.17 -15.91 -4.99
N VAL A 100 -0.97 -16.48 -4.86
CA VAL A 100 0.31 -15.76 -5.00
C VAL A 100 0.39 -14.99 -6.32
N VAL A 101 0.05 -15.62 -7.45
CA VAL A 101 0.05 -14.98 -8.78
C VAL A 101 -0.85 -13.74 -8.82
N PHE A 102 -2.09 -13.83 -8.32
CA PHE A 102 -3.00 -12.70 -8.30
C PHE A 102 -2.53 -11.61 -7.33
N GLY A 103 -1.94 -11.99 -6.19
CA GLY A 103 -1.29 -11.07 -5.27
C GLY A 103 -0.17 -10.27 -5.95
N LEU A 104 0.65 -10.92 -6.77
CA LEU A 104 1.71 -10.28 -7.54
C LEU A 104 1.14 -9.30 -8.57
N ILE A 105 0.12 -9.71 -9.34
CA ILE A 105 -0.55 -8.83 -10.32
C ILE A 105 -1.09 -7.57 -9.61
N VAL A 106 -1.75 -7.73 -8.47
CA VAL A 106 -2.27 -6.59 -7.70
C VAL A 106 -1.14 -5.67 -7.23
N LEU A 107 -0.01 -6.20 -6.75
CA LEU A 107 1.15 -5.37 -6.36
C LEU A 107 1.76 -4.63 -7.55
N VAL A 108 1.88 -5.26 -8.71
CA VAL A 108 2.40 -4.63 -9.93
C VAL A 108 1.48 -3.49 -10.39
N VAL A 109 0.16 -3.71 -10.36
CA VAL A 109 -0.83 -2.68 -10.69
C VAL A 109 -0.79 -1.54 -9.68
N LEU A 110 -0.71 -1.85 -8.39
CA LEU A 110 -0.61 -0.86 -7.30
C LEU A 110 0.67 -0.02 -7.43
N THR A 111 1.80 -0.66 -7.74
CA THR A 111 3.08 0.00 -7.97
C THR A 111 3.01 0.92 -9.18
N SER A 112 2.45 0.44 -10.29
CA SER A 112 2.26 1.24 -11.51
C SER A 112 1.36 2.46 -11.24
N LEU A 113 0.29 2.31 -10.48
CA LEU A 113 -0.57 3.42 -10.06
C LEU A 113 0.19 4.45 -9.21
N LEU A 114 1.05 4.01 -8.28
CA LEU A 114 1.90 4.92 -7.51
C LEU A 114 2.89 5.70 -8.38
N PHE A 115 3.50 5.05 -9.37
CA PHE A 115 4.36 5.73 -10.33
C PHE A 115 3.58 6.80 -11.13
N VAL A 116 2.35 6.50 -11.54
CA VAL A 116 1.46 7.47 -12.17
C VAL A 116 1.14 8.63 -11.21
N TYR A 117 0.88 8.36 -9.93
CA TYR A 117 0.71 9.40 -8.92
C TYR A 117 1.95 10.30 -8.83
N PHE A 118 3.13 9.70 -8.74
CA PHE A 118 4.40 10.41 -8.59
C PHE A 118 4.74 11.29 -9.81
N PHE A 119 4.54 10.78 -11.03
CA PHE A 119 4.94 11.49 -12.26
C PHE A 119 3.85 12.42 -12.83
N LYS A 120 2.57 12.03 -12.78
CA LYS A 120 1.47 12.82 -13.37
C LYS A 120 0.73 13.67 -12.34
N LEU A 121 0.21 13.05 -11.27
CA LEU A 121 -0.65 13.75 -10.30
C LEU A 121 0.14 14.62 -9.31
N SER A 122 1.42 14.34 -9.10
CA SER A 122 2.22 15.09 -8.14
C SER A 122 2.86 16.37 -8.67
N LYS A 123 2.64 16.70 -9.96
CA LYS A 123 3.07 17.97 -10.57
C LYS A 123 2.67 19.23 -9.76
N PRO A 124 1.41 19.38 -9.30
CA PRO A 124 0.99 20.53 -8.48
C PRO A 124 1.72 20.58 -7.12
N VAL A 125 1.96 19.43 -6.50
CA VAL A 125 2.36 19.33 -5.09
C VAL A 125 3.88 19.45 -4.85
N LYS A 126 4.68 19.72 -5.90
CA LYS A 126 6.14 19.88 -5.92
C LYS A 126 6.88 18.91 -4.96
N ASN A 127 7.29 19.39 -3.78
CA ASN A 127 8.13 18.66 -2.82
C ASN A 127 7.36 17.55 -2.07
N TYR A 128 6.03 17.64 -1.98
CA TYR A 128 5.24 16.61 -1.30
C TYR A 128 5.23 15.26 -2.05
N LYS A 129 5.61 15.25 -3.34
CA LYS A 129 5.74 14.01 -4.12
C LYS A 129 6.72 13.01 -3.50
N TYR A 130 7.75 13.50 -2.79
CA TYR A 130 8.77 12.65 -2.17
C TYR A 130 8.20 11.80 -1.01
N LEU A 131 7.04 12.16 -0.46
CA LEU A 131 6.33 11.36 0.55
C LEU A 131 5.76 10.05 -0.03
N LEU A 132 5.70 9.90 -1.35
CA LEU A 132 5.35 8.63 -2.01
C LEU A 132 6.55 7.68 -2.13
N LEU A 133 7.79 8.17 -2.02
CA LEU A 133 8.99 7.33 -2.17
C LEU A 133 9.03 6.16 -1.17
N PRO A 134 8.77 6.35 0.14
CA PRO A 134 8.74 5.23 1.08
C PRO A 134 7.75 4.15 0.67
N TYR A 135 6.60 4.56 0.13
CA TYR A 135 5.57 3.63 -0.34
C TYR A 135 6.01 2.87 -1.59
N MET A 136 6.61 3.56 -2.57
CA MET A 136 7.12 2.92 -3.78
C MET A 136 8.22 1.90 -3.47
N ILE A 137 9.17 2.26 -2.60
CA ILE A 137 10.25 1.36 -2.16
C ILE A 137 9.66 0.13 -1.49
N TRP A 138 8.69 0.32 -0.60
CA TRP A 138 8.04 -0.78 0.10
C TRP A 138 7.28 -1.71 -0.84
N LEU A 139 6.58 -1.18 -1.85
CA LEU A 139 5.92 -2.02 -2.85
C LEU A 139 6.89 -2.80 -3.73
N CYS A 140 8.05 -2.23 -4.07
CA CYS A 140 9.10 -2.98 -4.77
C CYS A 140 9.60 -4.16 -3.91
N ILE A 141 9.81 -3.93 -2.61
CA ILE A 141 10.19 -5.00 -1.67
C ILE A 141 9.09 -6.06 -1.60
N ALA A 142 7.83 -5.64 -1.41
CA ALA A 142 6.70 -6.56 -1.35
C ALA A 142 6.54 -7.38 -2.64
N THR A 143 6.74 -6.77 -3.81
CA THR A 143 6.69 -7.45 -5.11
C THR A 143 7.82 -8.46 -5.26
N SER A 144 9.04 -8.11 -4.85
CA SER A 144 10.19 -9.02 -4.84
C SER A 144 9.96 -10.23 -3.93
N LEU A 145 9.43 -10.00 -2.72
CA LEU A 145 9.08 -11.07 -1.79
C LEU A 145 8.01 -12.00 -2.37
N ASN A 146 6.97 -11.43 -2.98
CA ASN A 146 5.89 -12.20 -3.60
C ASN A 146 6.40 -13.03 -4.79
N LEU A 147 7.25 -12.44 -5.62
CA LEU A 147 7.89 -13.10 -6.76
C LEU A 147 8.77 -14.26 -6.30
N TYR A 148 9.53 -14.09 -5.22
CA TYR A 148 10.34 -15.17 -4.66
C TYR A 148 9.48 -16.35 -4.24
N VAL A 149 8.39 -16.09 -3.50
CA VAL A 149 7.43 -17.11 -3.06
C VAL A 149 6.83 -17.83 -4.25
N LEU A 150 6.51 -17.12 -5.34
CA LEU A 150 5.96 -17.69 -6.57
C LEU A 150 6.95 -18.59 -7.33
N ILE A 151 8.24 -18.28 -7.29
CA ILE A 151 9.27 -19.05 -8.00
C ILE A 151 9.66 -20.31 -7.22
N HIS A 152 9.61 -20.26 -5.89
CA HIS A 152 10.08 -21.33 -5.02
C HIS A 152 8.97 -22.26 -4.48
N ASN A 153 7.69 -22.00 -4.77
CA ASN A 153 6.55 -22.84 -4.37
C ASN A 153 5.52 -22.95 -5.50
#